data_AF-A0A844D2P3-F1
#
_entry.id   AF-A0A844D2P3-F1
#
_cell.length_a   1.000
_cell.length_b   1.000
_cell.length_c   1.000
_cell.angle_alpha   90.00
_cell.angle_beta   90.00
_cell.angle_gamma   90.00
#
_symmetry.space_group_name_H-M   'P 1'
#
loop_
_entity.id
_entity.type
_entity.pdbx_description
1 polymer ?
#
loop_
_entity_poly.entity_id
_entity_poly.type
_entity_poly.pdbx_seq_one_letter_code
_entity_poly.pdbx_strand_id
1 'polypeptide(L)'
;MNAPISAALLQLRANAPAARVQPTVPHNARLLASAYEHDGIYLDLRGVLDSAGYDVEDVSLAGSTVALTALFSRDQLRQMSDWCDEHLPSAHALQLVSQQESRAERLQWERHASEPP
;
A
#
# COMPACT_ATOMS: atom_id res chain seq x y z
N MET A 1 32.68 -50.65 0.58
CA MET A 1 33.15 -49.41 1.22
C MET A 1 32.13 -48.32 0.93
N ASN A 2 31.25 -48.01 1.90
CA ASN A 2 30.31 -46.89 1.80
C ASN A 2 30.88 -45.73 2.62
N ALA A 3 31.16 -44.60 1.97
CA ALA A 3 31.68 -43.41 2.65
C ALA A 3 30.57 -42.73 3.48
N PRO A 4 30.92 -42.10 4.63
CA PRO A 4 29.96 -41.53 5.56
C PRO A 4 29.54 -40.12 5.12
N ILE A 5 28.67 -40.02 4.12
CA ILE A 5 28.14 -38.72 3.64
C ILE A 5 27.05 -38.17 4.60
N SER A 6 26.51 -39.00 5.50
CA SER A 6 25.32 -38.65 6.28
C SER A 6 25.55 -37.64 7.41
N ALA A 7 26.66 -37.72 8.16
CA ALA A 7 26.82 -36.90 9.36
C ALA A 7 27.11 -35.42 9.06
N ALA A 8 27.97 -35.14 8.08
CA ALA A 8 28.33 -33.78 7.70
C ALA A 8 27.16 -33.02 7.05
N LEU A 9 26.37 -33.69 6.20
CA LEU A 9 25.17 -33.09 5.59
C LEU A 9 24.06 -32.83 6.61
N LEU A 10 23.93 -33.70 7.64
CA LEU A 10 22.99 -33.49 8.74
C LEU A 10 23.38 -32.28 9.60
N GLN A 11 24.67 -32.11 9.91
CA GLN A 11 25.16 -30.94 10.66
C GLN A 11 25.03 -29.63 9.87
N LEU A 12 25.23 -29.66 8.55
CA LEU A 12 25.02 -28.50 7.67
C LEU A 12 23.55 -28.05 7.62
N ARG A 13 22.59 -28.98 7.65
CA ARG A 13 21.16 -28.63 7.75
C ARG A 13 20.77 -28.11 9.13
N ALA A 14 21.37 -28.64 10.19
CA ALA A 14 21.08 -28.21 11.56
C ALA A 14 21.58 -26.79 11.85
N ASN A 15 22.63 -26.33 11.16
CA ASN A 15 23.18 -24.98 11.25
C ASN A 15 22.76 -24.06 10.09
N ALA A 16 21.73 -24.43 9.32
CA ALA A 16 21.26 -23.56 8.25
C ALA A 16 20.73 -22.24 8.86
N PRO A 17 21.27 -21.07 8.46
CA PRO A 17 20.75 -19.80 8.92
C PRO A 17 19.28 -19.68 8.50
N ALA A 18 18.46 -19.09 9.38
CA ALA A 18 17.06 -18.84 9.07
C ALA A 18 16.93 -18.15 7.70
N ALA A 19 15.94 -18.59 6.91
CA ALA A 19 15.70 -18.01 5.60
C ALA A 19 15.51 -16.49 5.75
N ARG A 20 16.28 -15.70 5.01
CA ARG A 20 16.08 -14.26 4.93
C ARG A 20 14.83 -14.02 4.11
N VAL A 21 13.77 -13.53 4.75
CA VAL A 21 12.51 -13.17 4.10
C VAL A 21 12.47 -11.66 3.93
N GLN A 22 12.26 -11.21 2.70
CA GLN A 22 12.06 -9.79 2.42
C GLN A 22 10.69 -9.36 2.97
N PRO A 23 10.60 -8.31 3.78
CA PRO A 23 9.31 -7.79 4.22
C PRO A 23 8.52 -7.27 3.01
N THR A 24 7.25 -7.65 2.95
CA THR A 24 6.33 -7.26 1.89
C THR A 24 5.21 -6.44 2.48
N VAL A 25 4.73 -5.49 1.69
CA VAL A 25 3.59 -4.63 2.02
C VAL A 25 2.38 -5.52 2.37
N PRO A 26 1.68 -5.25 3.48
CA PRO A 26 0.47 -5.97 3.84
C PRO A 26 -0.60 -5.87 2.75
N HIS A 27 -1.30 -6.97 2.50
CA HIS A 27 -2.33 -7.02 1.45
C HIS A 27 -3.52 -6.08 1.68
N ASN A 28 -3.74 -5.66 2.92
CA ASN A 28 -4.79 -4.73 3.33
C ASN A 28 -4.37 -3.25 3.21
N ALA A 29 -3.09 -2.95 3.00
CA ALA A 29 -2.61 -1.58 2.89
C ALA A 29 -2.96 -1.03 1.50
N ARG A 30 -3.83 -0.01 1.45
CA ARG A 30 -4.25 0.63 0.21
C ARG A 30 -3.19 1.62 -0.26
N LEU A 31 -2.98 1.73 -1.58
CA LEU A 31 -2.18 2.81 -2.15
C LEU A 31 -2.87 4.17 -1.95
N LEU A 32 -2.22 5.06 -1.21
CA LEU A 32 -2.69 6.42 -0.95
C LEU A 32 -2.11 7.39 -1.98
N ALA A 33 -0.78 7.36 -2.13
CA ALA A 33 -0.05 8.16 -3.10
C ALA A 33 1.06 7.31 -3.75
N SER A 34 1.25 7.48 -5.06
CA SER A 34 2.33 6.85 -5.81
C SER A 34 3.44 7.86 -6.11
N ALA A 35 4.69 7.40 -6.14
CA ALA A 35 5.85 8.22 -6.51
C ALA A 35 6.01 9.50 -5.65
N TYR A 36 5.75 9.40 -4.36
CA TYR A 36 6.13 10.41 -3.37
C TYR A 36 7.67 10.47 -3.27
N GLU A 37 8.26 11.65 -3.42
CA GLU A 37 9.71 11.82 -3.33
C GLU A 37 10.14 12.08 -1.87
N HIS A 38 11.04 11.24 -1.37
CA HIS A 38 11.70 11.42 -0.07
C HIS A 38 13.21 11.24 -0.23
N ASP A 39 13.99 12.27 0.07
CA ASP A 39 15.45 12.26 -0.04
C ASP A 39 15.98 11.75 -1.40
N GLY A 40 15.29 12.13 -2.50
CA GLY A 40 15.63 11.72 -3.86
C GLY A 40 15.23 10.30 -4.24
N ILE A 41 14.43 9.61 -3.41
CA ILE A 41 13.88 8.28 -3.67
C ILE A 41 12.38 8.39 -3.85
N TYR A 42 11.85 7.75 -4.90
CA TYR A 42 10.42 7.64 -5.12
C TYR A 42 9.84 6.45 -4.36
N LEU A 43 8.83 6.76 -3.55
CA LEU A 43 8.15 5.85 -2.66
C LEU A 43 6.65 5.81 -2.97
N ASP A 44 6.05 4.66 -2.75
CA ASP A 44 4.60 4.53 -2.72
C ASP A 44 4.15 4.54 -1.25
N LEU A 45 3.27 5.47 -0.92
CA LEU A 45 2.69 5.63 0.41
C LEU A 45 1.43 4.78 0.50
N ARG A 46 1.35 3.93 1.52
CA ARG A 46 0.24 3.00 1.71
C ARG A 46 -0.31 3.06 3.12
N GLY A 47 -1.61 2.84 3.23
CA GLY A 47 -2.28 2.84 4.52
C GLY A 47 -3.79 3.00 4.35
N VAL A 48 -4.39 3.82 5.21
CA VAL A 48 -5.83 3.97 5.30
C VAL A 48 -6.25 5.42 5.23
N LEU A 49 -7.51 5.64 4.85
CA LEU A 49 -8.19 6.93 4.92
C LEU A 49 -9.39 6.75 5.83
N ASP A 50 -9.42 7.50 6.93
CA ASP A 50 -10.51 7.48 7.90
C ASP A 50 -11.13 8.87 8.07
N SER A 51 -11.94 9.06 9.13
CA SER A 51 -12.57 10.34 9.44
C SER A 51 -11.62 11.40 9.97
N ALA A 52 -10.47 11.01 10.50
CA ALA A 52 -9.43 11.90 11.02
C ALA A 52 -8.46 12.35 9.92
N GLY A 53 -8.26 11.54 8.89
CA GLY A 53 -7.40 11.88 7.75
C GLY A 53 -6.80 10.63 7.10
N TYR A 54 -5.70 10.84 6.39
CA TYR A 54 -4.85 9.78 5.88
C TYR A 54 -3.90 9.31 6.98
N ASP A 55 -3.74 7.98 7.11
CA ASP A 55 -2.73 7.38 7.98
C ASP A 55 -1.83 6.47 7.15
N VAL A 56 -0.54 6.80 7.08
CA VAL A 56 0.48 6.05 6.35
C VAL A 56 1.03 4.95 7.25
N GLU A 57 0.58 3.72 7.00
CA GLU A 57 0.98 2.52 7.74
C GLU A 57 2.18 1.82 7.11
N ASP A 58 2.34 1.91 5.79
CA ASP A 58 3.40 1.22 5.05
C ASP A 58 3.98 2.08 3.93
N VAL A 59 5.24 1.87 3.63
CA VAL A 59 5.98 2.59 2.59
C VAL A 59 6.75 1.57 1.76
N SER A 60 6.62 1.62 0.44
CA SER A 60 7.44 0.79 -0.45
C SER A 60 8.24 1.63 -1.43
N LEU A 61 9.25 1.02 -2.03
CA LEU A 61 9.84 1.58 -3.24
C LEU A 61 8.75 1.68 -4.34
N ALA A 62 8.76 2.75 -5.12
CA ALA A 62 7.79 2.95 -6.19
C ALA A 62 7.73 1.74 -7.15
N GLY A 63 6.53 1.22 -7.39
CA GLY A 63 6.31 0.06 -8.27
C GLY A 63 6.76 -1.29 -7.68
N SER A 64 7.14 -1.33 -6.41
CA SER A 64 7.54 -2.54 -5.70
C SER A 64 6.55 -2.93 -4.60
N THR A 65 6.60 -4.20 -4.19
CA THR A 65 5.86 -4.75 -3.04
C THR A 65 6.72 -4.88 -1.78
N VAL A 66 7.99 -4.48 -1.87
CA VAL A 66 8.92 -4.54 -0.73
C VAL A 66 8.60 -3.43 0.26
N ALA A 67 8.24 -3.81 1.48
CA ALA A 67 8.00 -2.85 2.56
C ALA A 67 9.33 -2.30 3.08
N LEU A 68 9.41 -0.98 3.14
CA LEU A 68 10.53 -0.19 3.65
C LEU A 68 10.17 0.53 4.95
N THR A 69 8.93 0.39 5.44
CA THR A 69 8.40 1.04 6.65
C THR A 69 9.34 0.96 7.84
N ALA A 70 9.99 -0.19 8.03
CA ALA A 70 10.93 -0.42 9.14
C ALA A 70 12.19 0.49 9.10
N LEU A 71 12.46 1.14 7.96
CA LEU A 71 13.56 2.08 7.78
C LEU A 71 13.17 3.51 8.17
N PHE A 72 11.87 3.77 8.37
CA PHE A 72 11.35 5.08 8.72
C PHE A 72 11.02 5.17 10.20
N SER A 73 11.31 6.32 10.78
CA SER A 73 10.82 6.67 12.11
C SER A 73 9.32 6.96 12.10
N ARG A 74 8.68 6.84 13.25
CA ARG A 74 7.26 7.18 13.41
C ARG A 74 6.97 8.65 13.04
N ASP A 75 7.87 9.56 13.36
CA ASP A 75 7.71 10.97 13.03
C ASP A 75 7.76 11.23 11.52
N GLN A 76 8.59 10.49 10.78
CA GLN A 76 8.62 10.57 9.32
C GLN A 76 7.33 10.03 8.69
N LEU A 77 6.80 8.91 9.19
CA LEU A 77 5.51 8.38 8.72
C LEU A 77 4.36 9.36 8.98
N ARG A 78 4.40 10.04 10.14
CA ARG A 78 3.44 11.10 10.45
C ARG A 78 3.54 12.28 9.48
N GLN A 79 4.74 12.74 9.15
CA GLN A 79 4.93 13.81 8.15
C GLN A 79 4.40 13.41 6.76
N MET A 80 4.55 12.14 6.38
CA MET A 80 3.97 11.62 5.13
C MET A 80 2.43 11.58 5.19
N SER A 81 1.86 11.30 6.36
CA SER A 81 0.41 11.34 6.60
C SER A 81 -0.12 12.76 6.50
N ASP A 82 0.53 13.71 7.18
CA ASP A 82 0.21 15.14 7.11
C ASP A 82 0.30 15.65 5.66
N TRP A 83 1.31 15.23 4.90
CA TRP A 83 1.43 15.56 3.49
C TRP A 83 0.25 15.01 2.67
N CYS A 84 -0.17 13.77 2.91
CA CYS A 84 -1.34 13.18 2.27
C CYS A 84 -2.62 13.98 2.56
N ASP A 85 -2.82 14.42 3.81
CA ASP A 85 -3.96 15.26 4.19
C ASP A 85 -3.98 16.62 3.49
N GLU A 86 -2.81 17.20 3.23
CA GLU A 86 -2.67 18.48 2.52
C GLU A 86 -2.89 18.37 1.01
N HIS A 87 -2.55 17.23 0.40
CA HIS A 87 -2.45 17.08 -1.06
C HIS A 87 -3.53 16.19 -1.68
N LEU A 88 -4.16 15.32 -0.89
CA LEU A 88 -5.16 14.37 -1.38
C LEU A 88 -6.58 14.79 -0.94
N PRO A 89 -7.63 14.37 -1.68
CA PRO A 89 -8.99 14.73 -1.34
C PRO A 89 -9.45 14.07 -0.02
N SER A 90 -9.99 14.86 0.90
CA SER A 90 -10.54 14.32 2.15
C SER A 90 -11.65 13.28 1.92
N ALA A 91 -11.89 12.43 2.92
CA ALA A 91 -12.95 11.42 2.88
C ALA A 91 -14.33 12.03 2.53
N HIS A 92 -14.63 13.22 3.07
CA HIS A 92 -15.85 13.96 2.74
C HIS A 92 -15.89 14.41 1.27
N ALA A 93 -14.78 14.91 0.73
CA ALA A 93 -14.69 15.31 -0.67
C ALA A 93 -14.92 14.10 -1.60
N LEU A 94 -14.31 12.95 -1.31
CA LEU A 94 -14.52 11.72 -2.06
C LEU A 94 -15.98 11.24 -2.02
N GLN A 95 -16.62 11.34 -0.85
CA GLN A 95 -18.03 10.97 -0.70
C GLN A 95 -18.95 11.90 -1.51
N LEU A 96 -18.66 13.20 -1.57
CA LEU A 96 -19.42 14.14 -2.39
C LEU A 96 -19.29 13.82 -3.88
N VAL A 97 -18.08 13.53 -4.35
CA VAL A 97 -17.85 13.14 -5.76
C VAL A 97 -18.62 11.87 -6.10
N SER A 98 -18.52 10.84 -5.26
CA SER A 98 -19.25 9.58 -5.45
C SER A 98 -20.78 9.78 -5.52
N GLN A 99 -21.32 10.67 -4.68
CA GLN A 99 -22.75 11.01 -4.73
C GLN A 99 -23.13 11.75 -6.01
N GLN A 100 -22.28 12.64 -6.52
CA GLN A 100 -22.51 13.35 -7.77
C GLN A 100 -22.48 12.39 -8.97
N GLU A 101 -21.51 11.48 -9.02
CA GLU A 101 -21.42 10.45 -10.05
C GLU A 101 -22.65 9.52 -10.03
N SER A 102 -23.05 9.07 -8.84
CA SER A 102 -24.24 8.22 -8.66
C SER A 102 -25.56 8.90 -9.08
N ARG A 103 -25.61 10.24 -9.01
CA ARG A 103 -26.76 11.03 -9.51
C ARG A 103 -26.68 11.18 -11.03
N ALA A 104 -25.49 11.46 -11.57
CA ALA A 104 -25.27 11.59 -13.01
C ALA A 104 -25.58 10.28 -13.76
N GLU A 105 -25.14 9.14 -13.22
CA GLU A 105 -25.42 7.82 -13.78
C GLU A 105 -26.92 7.51 -13.81
N ARG A 106 -27.63 7.78 -12.70
CA ARG A 106 -29.09 7.63 -12.65
C ARG A 106 -29.82 8.48 -13.70
N LEU A 107 -29.42 9.74 -13.85
CA LEU A 107 -29.99 10.64 -14.86
C LEU A 107 -29.67 10.20 -16.30
N GLN A 108 -28.56 9.50 -16.54
CA GLN A 108 -28.25 8.91 -17.84
C GLN A 108 -29.14 7.69 -18.10
N TRP A 109 -29.29 6.80 -17.12
CA TRP A 109 -30.18 5.65 -17.20
C TRP A 109 -31.64 6.06 -17.45
N GLU A 110 -32.16 7.04 -16.72
CA GLU A 110 -33.53 7.55 -16.91
C GLU A 110 -33.73 8.10 -18.33
N ARG A 111 -32.75 8.84 -18.87
CA ARG A 111 -32.81 9.35 -20.24
C ARG A 111 -32.87 8.23 -21.27
N HIS A 112 -32.01 7.22 -21.15
CA HIS A 112 -32.01 6.07 -22.05
C HIS A 112 -33.26 5.19 -21.91
N ALA A 113 -33.83 5.08 -20.71
CA ALA A 113 -35.07 4.33 -20.47
C ALA A 113 -36.33 5.04 -21.01
N SER A 114 -36.26 6.35 -21.24
CA SER A 114 -37.38 7.17 -21.73
C SER A 114 -37.41 7.37 -23.26
N GLU A 115 -36.46 6.81 -24.01
CA GLU A 115 -36.45 6.82 -25.47
C GLU A 115 -37.35 5.68 -25.99
N PRO A 116 -38.47 5.95 -26.70
CA PRO A 116 -39.29 4.89 -27.28
C PRO A 116 -38.58 4.26 -28.49
N PRO A 117 -38.84 2.97 -28.81
CA PRO A 117 -38.18 2.25 -29.90
C PRO A 117 -38.45 2.85 -31.28
#